data_AF-A0A176ZCQ7-F1
#
_entry.id   AF-A0A176ZCQ7-F1
#
_cell.length_a   1.000
_cell.length_b   1.000
_cell.length_c   1.000
_cell.angle_alpha   90.00
_cell.angle_beta   90.00
_cell.angle_gamma   90.00
#
_symmetry.space_group_name_H-M   'P 1'
#
loop_
_entity.id
_entity.type
_entity.pdbx_description
1 polymer ?
#
loop_
_entity_poly.entity_id
_entity_poly.type
_entity_poly.pdbx_seq_one_letter_code
_entity_poly.pdbx_strand_id
1 'polypeptide(L)'
;MRHTRVRLILFVAAILVCGTGSIEWSPQDGLSLAISSAEARVGRPLTPVSVAGVARRTTRRAVVGGAAVGAAAAGTACVRVLVNGTYVCR
;
A
#
# COMPACT_ATOMS: atom_id res chain seq x y z
N MET A 1 30.25 32.98 -21.73
CA MET A 1 28.95 32.54 -21.17
C MET A 1 28.46 31.17 -21.65
N ARG A 2 28.74 30.72 -22.89
CA ARG A 2 28.31 29.38 -23.37
C ARG A 2 29.06 28.23 -22.68
N HIS A 3 30.38 28.34 -22.53
CA HIS A 3 31.20 27.31 -21.86
C HIS A 3 30.90 27.13 -20.37
N THR A 4 30.55 28.21 -19.65
CA THR A 4 30.20 28.13 -18.22
C THR A 4 28.88 27.40 -18.01
N ARG A 5 27.90 27.59 -18.89
CA ARG A 5 26.62 26.87 -18.85
C ARG A 5 26.78 25.38 -19.18
N VAL A 6 27.60 25.04 -20.18
CA VAL A 6 27.88 23.63 -20.53
C VAL A 6 28.59 22.89 -19.39
N ARG A 7 29.58 23.52 -18.75
CA ARG A 7 30.27 22.93 -17.59
C ARG A 7 29.31 22.71 -16.41
N LEU A 8 28.46 23.68 -16.10
CA LEU A 8 27.47 23.56 -15.04
C LEU A 8 26.50 22.40 -15.29
N ILE A 9 26.01 22.24 -16.53
CA ILE A 9 25.12 21.13 -16.91
C ILE A 9 25.81 19.77 -16.71
N LEU A 10 27.08 19.65 -17.10
CA LEU A 10 27.85 18.42 -16.90
C LEU A 10 28.06 18.09 -15.41
N PHE A 11 28.33 19.09 -14.58
CA PHE A 11 28.47 18.91 -13.14
C PHE A 11 27.16 18.45 -12.47
N VAL A 12 26.04 19.07 -12.82
CA VAL A 12 24.72 18.69 -12.28
C VAL A 12 24.34 17.27 -12.74
N ALA A 13 24.60 16.91 -13.98
CA ALA A 13 24.37 15.56 -14.49
C ALA A 13 25.21 14.50 -13.75
N ALA A 14 26.48 14.80 -13.47
CA ALA A 14 27.37 13.90 -12.72
C ALA A 14 26.89 13.66 -11.29
N ILE A 15 26.42 14.71 -10.59
CA ILE A 15 25.87 14.58 -9.23
C ILE A 15 24.55 13.81 -9.25
N LEU A 16 23.71 13.99 -10.25
CA LEU A 16 22.45 13.26 -10.37
C LEU A 16 22.66 11.76 -10.63
N VAL A 17 23.67 11.41 -11.44
CA VAL A 17 24.06 10.01 -11.70
C VAL A 17 24.70 9.36 -10.47
N CYS A 18 25.61 10.05 -9.80
CA CYS A 18 26.30 9.50 -8.62
C CYS A 18 25.50 9.61 -7.31
N GLY A 19 24.51 10.50 -7.22
CA GLY A 19 23.77 10.79 -5.98
C GLY A 19 22.61 9.85 -5.69
N THR A 20 22.22 8.99 -6.64
CA THR A 20 21.09 8.06 -6.47
C THR A 20 21.51 6.65 -6.03
N GLY A 21 22.80 6.39 -5.91
CA GLY A 21 23.32 5.14 -5.37
C GLY A 21 24.62 5.35 -4.61
N SER A 22 24.58 5.16 -3.28
CA SER A 22 25.80 4.98 -2.49
C SER A 22 26.41 3.63 -2.87
N ILE A 23 27.21 3.61 -3.94
CA ILE A 23 28.04 2.46 -4.29
C ILE A 23 29.27 2.55 -3.39
N GLU A 24 29.14 2.09 -2.15
CA GLU A 24 30.29 1.95 -1.26
C GLU A 24 31.09 0.72 -1.72
N TRP A 25 32.22 0.97 -2.38
CA TRP A 25 33.16 -0.08 -2.75
C TRP A 25 33.90 -0.53 -1.50
N SER A 26 33.39 -1.58 -0.84
CA SER A 26 34.10 -2.29 0.22
C SER A 26 35.09 -3.28 -0.44
N PRO A 27 36.41 -3.17 -0.16
CA PRO A 27 37.44 -4.05 -0.72
C PRO A 27 37.27 -5.55 -0.36
N GLN A 28 36.31 -5.89 0.50
CA GLN A 28 36.12 -7.24 1.01
C GLN A 28 35.07 -8.07 0.26
N ASP A 29 34.04 -7.46 -0.36
CA ASP A 29 32.87 -8.22 -0.85
C ASP A 29 32.22 -7.73 -2.16
N GLY A 30 32.92 -6.92 -2.96
CA GLY A 30 32.38 -6.49 -4.27
C GLY A 30 31.11 -5.64 -4.17
N LEU A 31 30.40 -5.47 -5.29
CA LEU A 31 29.33 -4.48 -5.49
C LEU A 31 28.10 -4.75 -4.58
N SER A 32 28.17 -4.31 -3.33
CA SER A 32 27.08 -4.45 -2.36
C SER A 32 26.04 -3.35 -2.61
N LEU A 33 25.12 -3.61 -3.55
CA LEU A 33 23.84 -2.92 -3.57
C LEU A 33 23.20 -3.17 -2.20
N ALA A 34 22.91 -2.12 -1.44
CA ALA A 34 22.28 -2.17 -0.12
C ALA A 34 20.82 -2.67 -0.21
N ILE A 35 20.60 -3.87 -0.75
CA ILE A 35 19.43 -4.68 -0.49
C ILE A 35 19.76 -5.38 0.82
N SER A 36 19.53 -4.68 1.93
CA SER A 36 19.44 -5.33 3.23
C SER A 36 18.46 -6.48 3.07
N SER A 37 18.96 -7.72 3.15
CA SER A 37 18.16 -8.93 3.14
C SER A 37 17.07 -8.79 4.19
N ALA A 38 15.86 -8.44 3.75
CA ALA A 38 14.70 -8.36 4.62
C ALA A 38 14.28 -9.80 4.96
N GLU A 39 14.87 -10.35 6.02
CA GLU A 39 14.46 -11.63 6.61
C GLU A 39 13.03 -11.47 7.15
N ALA A 40 12.05 -11.68 6.28
CA ALA A 40 10.65 -11.67 6.64
C ALA A 40 10.34 -12.95 7.44
N ARG A 41 10.61 -12.91 8.75
CA ARG A 41 10.28 -14.01 9.66
C ARG A 41 8.77 -14.31 9.60
N VAL A 42 8.44 -15.47 9.05
CA VAL A 42 7.08 -16.03 9.06
C VAL A 42 6.58 -16.09 10.51
N GLY A 43 5.40 -15.53 10.77
CA GLY A 43 4.76 -15.61 12.09
C GLY A 43 4.81 -14.33 12.93
N ARG A 44 5.63 -13.32 12.59
CA ARG A 44 5.48 -12.00 13.21
C ARG A 44 4.11 -11.42 12.84
N PRO A 45 3.34 -10.84 13.77
CA PRO A 45 1.94 -10.46 13.55
C PRO A 45 1.71 -9.47 12.38
N LEU A 46 2.75 -8.74 11.98
CA LEU A 46 2.75 -7.81 10.85
C LEU A 46 3.25 -8.41 9.52
N THR A 47 3.65 -9.68 9.50
CA THR A 47 4.08 -10.35 8.26
C THR A 47 2.88 -10.91 7.50
N PRO A 48 2.93 -10.95 6.15
CA PRO A 48 1.81 -11.40 5.32
C PRO A 48 1.31 -12.81 5.67
N VAL A 49 2.18 -13.66 6.22
CA VAL A 49 1.91 -15.08 6.53
C VAL A 49 1.54 -15.29 8.02
N SER A 50 1.18 -14.24 8.76
CA SER A 50 0.71 -14.41 10.15
C SER A 50 -0.75 -14.88 10.19
N VAL A 51 -1.01 -16.06 10.76
CA VAL A 51 -2.37 -16.61 10.96
C VAL A 51 -3.26 -15.64 11.75
N ALA A 52 -2.73 -15.03 12.81
CA ALA A 52 -3.46 -14.02 13.59
C ALA A 52 -3.78 -12.76 12.75
N GLY A 53 -2.84 -12.34 11.90
CA GLY A 53 -3.04 -11.22 10.97
C GLY A 53 -4.10 -11.52 9.90
N VAL A 54 -4.09 -12.74 9.35
CA VAL A 54 -5.08 -13.22 8.38
C VAL A 54 -6.47 -13.25 9.04
N ALA A 55 -6.60 -13.87 10.22
CA ALA A 55 -7.88 -13.95 10.94
C ALA A 55 -8.50 -12.56 11.18
N ARG A 56 -7.70 -11.57 11.59
CA ARG A 56 -8.20 -10.19 11.76
C ARG A 56 -8.67 -9.58 10.43
N ARG A 57 -7.92 -9.76 9.34
CA ARG A 57 -8.27 -9.24 8.01
C ARG A 57 -9.52 -9.91 7.45
N THR A 58 -9.66 -11.23 7.60
CA THR A 58 -10.83 -11.98 7.14
C THR A 58 -12.07 -11.56 7.91
N THR A 59 -12.02 -11.44 9.24
CA THR A 59 -13.15 -10.96 10.05
C THR A 59 -13.57 -9.55 9.63
N ARG A 60 -12.62 -8.63 9.48
CA ARG A 60 -12.94 -7.26 9.03
C ARG A 60 -13.61 -7.27 7.66
N ARG A 61 -13.10 -8.03 6.70
CA ARG A 61 -13.69 -8.14 5.35
C ARG A 61 -15.08 -8.77 5.38
N ALA A 62 -15.28 -9.82 6.19
CA ALA A 62 -16.56 -10.49 6.34
C ALA A 62 -17.61 -9.57 6.97
N VAL A 63 -17.25 -8.81 8.01
CA VAL A 63 -18.16 -7.84 8.66
C VAL A 63 -18.54 -6.73 7.69
N VAL A 64 -17.56 -6.10 7.03
CA VAL A 64 -17.81 -4.99 6.10
C VAL A 64 -18.59 -5.47 4.88
N GLY A 65 -18.20 -6.60 4.29
CA GLY A 65 -18.90 -7.20 3.15
C GLY A 65 -20.31 -7.66 3.51
N GLY A 66 -20.48 -8.33 4.64
CA GLY A 66 -21.78 -8.77 5.14
C GLY A 66 -22.72 -7.60 5.44
N ALA A 67 -22.22 -6.52 6.03
CA ALA A 67 -23.01 -5.31 6.27
C ALA A 67 -23.45 -4.65 4.96
N ALA A 68 -22.55 -4.55 3.96
CA ALA A 68 -22.89 -3.98 2.66
C ALA A 68 -23.95 -4.81 1.92
N VAL A 69 -23.79 -6.14 1.90
CA VAL A 69 -24.76 -7.05 1.29
C VAL A 69 -26.09 -7.02 2.04
N GLY A 70 -26.07 -7.03 3.37
CA GLY A 70 -27.28 -6.95 4.20
C GLY A 70 -28.05 -5.65 4.00
N ALA A 71 -27.34 -4.51 3.91
CA ALA A 71 -27.95 -3.22 3.63
C ALA A 71 -28.57 -3.16 2.22
N ALA A 72 -27.88 -3.70 1.22
CA ALA A 72 -28.41 -3.79 -0.14
C ALA A 72 -29.66 -4.67 -0.20
N ALA A 73 -29.61 -5.86 0.42
CA ALA A 73 -30.74 -6.77 0.49
C ALA A 73 -31.94 -6.13 1.19
N ALA A 74 -31.74 -5.46 2.33
CA ALA A 74 -32.79 -4.72 3.02
C ALA A 74 -33.38 -3.62 2.14
N GLY A 75 -32.55 -2.86 1.42
CA GLY A 75 -32.99 -1.83 0.50
C GLY A 75 -33.88 -2.37 -0.64
N THR A 76 -33.55 -3.55 -1.19
CA THR A 76 -34.32 -4.19 -2.27
C THR A 76 -35.54 -4.97 -1.78
N ALA A 77 -35.52 -5.47 -0.54
CA ALA A 77 -36.60 -6.27 0.01
C ALA A 77 -37.77 -5.43 0.51
N CYS A 78 -37.57 -4.12 0.73
CA CYS A 78 -38.60 -3.24 1.25
C CYS A 78 -39.48 -2.66 0.13
N VAL A 79 -40.79 -2.92 0.19
CA VAL A 79 -41.77 -2.15 -0.59
C VAL A 79 -42.18 -0.94 0.23
N ARG A 80 -41.95 0.28 -0.30
CA ARG A 80 -42.35 1.52 0.39
C ARG A 80 -43.84 1.75 0.22
N VAL A 81 -44.60 1.71 1.31
CA VAL A 81 -46.04 2.00 1.34
C VAL A 81 -46.29 3.24 2.21
N LEU A 82 -47.19 4.12 1.78
CA LEU A 82 -47.56 5.32 2.53
C LEU A 82 -48.74 5.02 3.47
N VAL A 83 -48.56 5.20 4.78
CA VAL A 83 -49.60 5.02 5.80
C VAL A 83 -49.65 6.26 6.69
N ASN A 84 -50.82 6.92 6.78
CA ASN A 84 -51.04 8.13 7.59
C ASN A 84 -49.96 9.23 7.38
N GLY A 85 -49.45 9.38 6.15
CA GLY A 85 -48.42 10.38 5.80
C GLY A 85 -46.96 9.94 6.05
N THR A 86 -46.72 8.71 6.50
CA THR A 86 -45.36 8.17 6.72
C THR A 86 -45.07 6.98 5.79
N TYR A 87 -43.82 6.87 5.31
CA TYR A 87 -43.40 5.72 4.50
C TYR A 87 -42.98 4.57 5.40
N VAL A 88 -43.66 3.44 5.27
CA VAL A 88 -43.37 2.19 5.99
C VAL A 88 -42.81 1.19 4.98
N CYS A 89 -41.74 0.50 5.37
CA CYS A 89 -41.22 -0.65 4.63
C CYS A 89 -42.03 -1.89 5.00
N ARG A 90 -42.67 -2.53 4.00
CA ARG A 90 -43.43 -3.76 4.14
C ARG A 90 -42.87 -4.85 3.23
#